data_AF-A0A3P6S4G2-F1
#
_entry.id   AF-A0A3P6S4G2-F1
#
_cell.length_a   1.000
_cell.length_b   1.000
_cell.length_c   1.000
_cell.angle_alpha   90.00
_cell.angle_beta   90.00
_cell.angle_gamma   90.00
#
_symmetry.space_group_name_H-M   'P 1'
#
loop_
_entity.id
_entity.type
_entity.pdbx_description
1 polymer ?
#
loop_
_entity_poly.entity_id
_entity_poly.type
_entity_poly.pdbx_seq_one_letter_code
_entity_poly.pdbx_strand_id
1 'polypeptide(L)' 'MSDFETGEDVRALRCAHVFHIACIDRWLLYNKKCPVCRVDLDKPGHE' A
#
# COMPACT_ATOMS: atom_id res chain seq x y z
N MET A 1 4.64 -12.50 -27.44
CA MET A 1 4.14 -13.18 -26.23
C MET A 1 4.77 -12.44 -25.08
N SER A 2 4.06 -11.44 -24.56
CA SER A 2 4.56 -10.63 -23.45
C SER A 2 4.27 -11.43 -22.19
N ASP A 3 5.33 -11.95 -21.61
CA ASP A 3 5.34 -12.87 -20.49
C ASP A 3 4.39 -12.39 -19.38
N PHE A 4 3.44 -13.27 -19.06
CA PHE A 4 2.64 -13.19 -17.86
C PHE A 4 3.58 -13.40 -16.65
N GLU A 5 4.10 -12.32 -16.10
CA GLU A 5 4.64 -12.30 -14.74
C GLU A 5 3.82 -11.24 -14.01
N THR A 6 2.96 -11.58 -13.07
CA THR A 6 3.42 -11.90 -11.71
C THR A 6 2.18 -12.15 -10.87
N GLY A 7 2.29 -13.02 -9.86
CA GLY A 7 1.34 -13.00 -8.75
C GLY A 7 1.29 -11.58 -8.19
N GLU A 8 0.18 -10.88 -8.42
CA GLU A 8 0.00 -9.52 -7.95
C GLU A 8 -0.09 -9.57 -6.43
N ASP A 9 1.06 -9.42 -5.76
CA ASP A 9 1.08 -9.35 -4.31
C ASP A 9 0.25 -8.14 -3.87
N VAL A 10 -0.83 -8.42 -3.17
CA VAL A 10 -1.68 -7.43 -2.54
C VAL A 10 -1.37 -7.34 -1.07
N ARG A 11 -1.34 -6.12 -0.54
CA ARG A 11 -1.16 -5.87 0.89
C ARG A 11 -2.37 -5.17 1.45
N ALA A 12 -2.90 -5.74 2.53
CA ALA A 12 -3.85 -5.06 3.39
C ALA A 12 -3.12 -4.07 4.31
N LEU A 13 -3.55 -2.81 4.28
CA LEU A 13 -3.09 -1.78 5.20
C LEU A 13 -3.77 -1.92 6.57
N ARG A 14 -3.22 -1.23 7.58
CA ARG A 14 -3.80 -1.22 8.94
C ARG A 14 -5.20 -0.59 9.00
N CYS A 15 -5.57 0.18 7.99
CA CYS A 15 -6.90 0.74 7.81
C CYS A 15 -7.86 -0.19 7.03
N ALA A 16 -7.53 -1.48 6.92
CA ALA A 16 -8.30 -2.52 6.21
C ALA A 16 -8.47 -2.33 4.68
N HIS A 17 -7.76 -1.38 4.08
CA HIS A 17 -7.76 -1.18 2.64
C HIS A 17 -6.67 -2.02 1.98
N VAL A 18 -7.00 -2.67 0.87
CA VAL A 18 -6.09 -3.56 0.14
C VAL A 18 -5.61 -2.86 -1.12
N PHE A 19 -4.30 -2.89 -1.35
CA PHE A 19 -3.66 -2.32 -2.55
C PHE A 19 -2.57 -3.25 -3.06
N HIS A 20 -2.26 -3.20 -4.35
CA HIS A 20 -1.09 -3.88 -4.91
C HIS A 20 0.17 -3.37 -4.23
N ILE A 21 1.06 -4.29 -3.82
CA ILE A 21 2.34 -3.96 -3.16
C ILE A 21 3.13 -2.97 -4.01
N ALA A 22 3.28 -3.21 -5.30
CA ALA A 22 4.02 -2.30 -6.19
C ALA A 22 3.42 -0.88 -6.24
N CYS A 23 2.09 -0.77 -6.29
CA CYS A 23 1.40 0.52 -6.33
C CYS A 23 1.50 1.23 -4.98
N ILE A 24 1.24 0.52 -3.88
CA ILE A 24 1.23 1.11 -2.55
C ILE A 24 2.65 1.43 -2.08
N ASP A 25 3.66 0.62 -2.38
CA ASP A 25 5.06 0.95 -2.06
C ASP A 25 5.51 2.22 -2.79
N ARG A 26 5.18 2.35 -4.09
CA ARG A 26 5.44 3.59 -4.83
C ARG A 26 4.70 4.77 -4.23
N TRP A 27 3.47 4.59 -3.80
CA TRP A 27 2.71 5.65 -3.15
C TRP A 27 3.34 6.05 -1.80
N LEU A 28 3.70 5.07 -0.97
CA LEU A 28 4.30 5.28 0.36
C LEU A 28 5.69 5.91 0.29
N LEU A 29 6.41 5.80 -0.83
CA LEU A 29 7.65 6.54 -1.07
C LEU A 29 7.44 8.07 -1.04
N TYR A 30 6.28 8.56 -1.48
CA TYR A 30 5.96 10.00 -1.51
C TYR A 30 4.95 10.41 -0.43
N ASN A 31 3.96 9.55 -0.17
CA ASN A 31 2.82 9.81 0.71
C ASN A 31 2.57 8.57 1.58
N LYS A 32 3.04 8.59 2.83
CA LYS A 32 2.85 7.49 3.79
C LYS A 32 1.44 7.41 4.39
N LYS A 33 0.43 7.77 3.62
CA LYS A 33 -0.98 7.84 4.01
C LYS A 33 -1.82 6.97 3.09
N CYS A 34 -2.87 6.36 3.63
CA CYS A 34 -3.83 5.61 2.81
C CYS A 34 -4.48 6.54 1.76
N PRO A 35 -4.51 6.18 0.47
CA PRO A 35 -5.11 7.02 -0.56
C PRO A 35 -6.64 7.12 -0.45
N VAL A 36 -7.29 6.19 0.26
CA VAL A 36 -8.75 6.18 0.46
C VAL A 36 -9.15 6.95 1.72
N CYS A 37 -8.66 6.52 2.88
CA CYS A 37 -9.04 7.13 4.16
C CYS A 37 -8.06 8.16 4.71
N ARG A 38 -6.92 8.40 4.03
CA ARG A 38 -5.86 9.35 4.42
C ARG A 38 -5.22 9.11 5.79
N VAL A 39 -5.39 7.91 6.36
CA VAL A 39 -4.76 7.48 7.61
C VAL A 39 -3.25 7.30 7.40
N ASP A 40 -2.46 7.89 8.29
CA ASP A 40 -1.01 7.73 8.35
C ASP A 40 -0.62 6.29 8.72
N LEU A 41 0.19 5.66 7.87
CA LEU A 41 0.68 4.30 8.06
C LEU A 41 2.08 4.26 8.70
N ASP A 42 2.80 5.39 8.68
CA ASP A 42 4.18 5.52 9.17
C ASP A 42 4.28 5.51 10.69
N LYS A 43 3.29 6.06 11.39
CA LYS A 43 3.32 6.11 12.85
C LYS A 43 2.74 4.81 13.41
N PRO A 44 3.52 3.86 13.96
CA PRO A 44 2.95 2.93 14.93
C PRO A 44 2.33 3.79 16.04
N GLY A 45 1.20 3.35 16.58
CA GLY A 45 0.31 4.14 17.44
C GLY A 45 1.06 5.06 18.41
N HIS A 46 0.60 6.31 18.40
CA HIS A 46 0.86 7.31 19.42
C HIS A 46 0.63 6.70 20.80
N GLU A 47 1.64 6.78 21.67
CA GLU A 47 1.48 6.68 23.13
C GLU A 47 0.73 7.89 23.69
#